data_AF-A0A9D5VSN9-F1
#
_entry.id   AF-A0A9D5VSN9-F1
#
_cell.length_a   1.000
_cell.length_b   1.000
_cell.length_c   1.000
_cell.angle_alpha   90.00
_cell.angle_beta   90.00
_cell.angle_gamma   90.00
#
_symmetry.space_group_name_H-M   'P 1'
#
loop_
_entity.id
_entity.type
_entity.pdbx_description
1 polymer ?
#
loop_
_entity_poly.entity_id
_entity_poly.type
_entity_poly.pdbx_seq_one_letter_code
_entity_poly.pdbx_strand_id
1 'polypeptide(L)'
;IESFIINILKFIKTKITKLNNFVLWCLNFITIWKEYSKNPFLILFVLLIGIIYQTICVWILFIIARDIKINVAFFDLCWIATIVSIALVLPITIAGIGVREVTIIYTLRQVGVDKESALALSFTVFGIQLIGALVGFLLDFFIPLKRNT
;
A
#
# COMPACT_ATOMS: atom_id res chain seq x y z
N ILE A 1 -11.47 -29.43 -35.73
CA ILE A 1 -12.21 -28.15 -35.80
C ILE A 1 -13.13 -27.97 -34.59
N GLU A 2 -13.93 -28.97 -34.23
CA GLU A 2 -14.84 -28.93 -33.07
C GLU A 2 -14.16 -28.65 -31.72
N SER A 3 -13.01 -29.29 -31.45
CA SER A 3 -12.23 -29.07 -30.22
C SER A 3 -11.75 -27.61 -30.05
N PHE A 4 -11.46 -26.92 -31.17
CA PHE A 4 -10.99 -25.54 -31.16
C PHE A 4 -12.13 -24.55 -30.83
N ILE A 5 -13.33 -24.80 -31.37
CA ILE A 5 -14.53 -24.00 -31.10
C ILE A 5 -14.95 -24.11 -29.63
N ILE A 6 -14.88 -25.31 -29.04
CA ILE A 6 -15.24 -25.54 -27.62
C ILE A 6 -14.28 -24.78 -26.67
N ASN A 7 -12.98 -24.76 -26.98
CA ASN A 7 -12.00 -24.02 -26.17
C ASN A 7 -12.19 -22.50 -26.25
N ILE A 8 -12.56 -21.96 -27.42
CA ILE A 8 -12.88 -20.54 -27.59
C ILE A 8 -14.13 -20.16 -26.78
N LEU A 9 -15.18 -20.97 -26.84
CA LEU A 9 -16.42 -20.72 -26.08
C LEU A 9 -16.17 -20.77 -24.56
N LYS A 10 -15.36 -21.73 -24.08
CA LYS A 10 -14.94 -21.77 -22.67
C LYS A 10 -14.15 -20.52 -22.29
N PHE A 11 -13.19 -20.10 -23.11
CA PHE A 11 -12.38 -18.90 -22.85
C PHE A 11 -13.22 -17.63 -22.75
N ILE A 12 -14.16 -17.45 -23.69
CA ILE A 12 -15.08 -16.30 -23.70
C ILE A 12 -15.97 -16.32 -22.44
N LYS A 13 -16.55 -17.47 -22.09
CA LYS A 13 -17.42 -17.61 -20.90
C LYS A 13 -16.68 -17.26 -19.61
N THR A 14 -15.42 -17.71 -19.46
CA THR A 14 -14.59 -17.42 -18.28
C THR A 14 -14.23 -15.94 -18.16
N LYS A 15 -14.00 -15.25 -19.28
CA LYS A 15 -13.70 -13.81 -19.29
C LYS A 15 -14.95 -12.97 -18.94
N ILE A 16 -16.12 -13.38 -19.43
CA ILE A 16 -17.42 -12.74 -19.13
C ILE A 16 -17.80 -12.91 -17.66
N THR A 17 -17.65 -14.11 -17.08
CA THR A 17 -17.94 -14.31 -15.64
C THR A 17 -16.99 -13.52 -14.74
N LYS A 18 -15.70 -13.46 -15.09
CA LYS A 18 -14.72 -12.64 -14.35
C LYS A 18 -15.04 -11.15 -14.42
N LEU A 19 -15.50 -10.66 -15.58
CA LEU A 19 -15.93 -9.27 -15.77
C LEU A 19 -17.20 -8.94 -14.96
N ASN A 20 -18.20 -9.82 -14.96
CA ASN A 20 -19.42 -9.63 -14.17
C ASN A 20 -19.12 -9.61 -12.66
N ASN A 21 -18.22 -10.47 -12.18
CA ASN A 21 -17.82 -10.49 -10.77
C ASN A 21 -17.08 -9.21 -10.36
N PHE A 22 -16.22 -8.68 -11.24
CA PHE A 22 -15.54 -7.40 -11.00
C PHE A 22 -16.51 -6.22 -10.95
N VAL A 23 -17.47 -6.15 -11.89
CA VAL A 23 -18.49 -5.09 -11.91
C VAL A 23 -19.39 -5.17 -10.67
N LEU A 24 -19.81 -6.37 -10.26
CA LEU A 24 -20.59 -6.59 -9.03
C LEU A 24 -19.81 -6.17 -7.77
N TRP A 25 -18.51 -6.46 -7.72
CA TRP A 25 -17.64 -6.02 -6.62
C TRP A 25 -17.54 -4.48 -6.57
N CYS A 26 -17.37 -3.81 -7.70
CA CYS A 26 -17.35 -2.35 -7.77
C CYS A 26 -18.69 -1.71 -7.34
N LEU A 27 -19.82 -2.29 -7.77
CA LEU A 27 -21.14 -1.78 -7.38
C LEU A 27 -21.40 -1.96 -5.88
N ASN A 28 -21.03 -3.11 -5.30
CA ASN A 28 -21.12 -3.32 -3.85
C ASN A 28 -20.21 -2.37 -3.07
N PHE A 29 -19.03 -2.05 -3.59
CA PHE A 29 -18.14 -1.07 -2.96
C PHE A 29 -18.79 0.32 -2.90
N ILE A 30 -19.45 0.74 -3.98
CA ILE A 30 -20.14 2.04 -4.08
C ILE A 30 -21.36 2.10 -3.15
N THR A 31 -22.16 1.02 -3.05
CA THR A 31 -23.35 0.99 -2.18
C THR A 31 -22.96 1.04 -0.71
N ILE A 32 -21.95 0.26 -0.31
CA ILE A 32 -21.38 0.28 1.04
C ILE A 32 -20.85 1.68 1.35
N TRP A 33 -20.04 2.27 0.47
CA TRP A 33 -19.50 3.62 0.67
C TRP A 33 -20.60 4.68 0.87
N LYS A 34 -21.68 4.59 0.08
CA LYS A 34 -22.84 5.49 0.21
C LYS A 34 -23.59 5.32 1.53
N GLU A 35 -23.59 4.12 2.11
CA GLU A 35 -24.22 3.83 3.39
C GLU A 35 -23.40 4.35 4.57
N TYR A 36 -22.07 4.16 4.54
CA TYR A 36 -21.14 4.71 5.53
C TYR A 36 -21.05 6.25 5.46
N SER A 37 -21.20 6.83 4.27
CA SER A 37 -21.14 8.29 4.08
C SER A 37 -22.35 9.05 4.66
N LYS A 38 -23.38 8.36 5.16
CA LYS A 38 -24.55 9.00 5.80
C LYS A 38 -24.26 9.50 7.21
N ASN A 39 -23.19 9.02 7.84
CA ASN A 39 -22.82 9.39 9.21
C ASN A 39 -21.58 10.30 9.19
N PRO A 40 -21.74 11.63 9.28
CA PRO A 40 -20.61 12.56 9.21
C PRO A 40 -19.61 12.35 10.36
N PHE A 41 -20.07 11.89 11.52
CA PHE A 41 -19.22 11.55 12.65
C PHE A 41 -18.27 10.38 12.36
N LEU A 42 -18.76 9.33 11.69
CA LEU A 42 -17.92 8.19 11.29
C LEU A 42 -16.87 8.60 10.27
N ILE A 43 -17.23 9.43 9.29
CA ILE A 43 -16.27 9.95 8.30
C ILE A 43 -15.16 10.76 8.99
N LEU A 44 -15.54 11.66 9.90
CA LEU A 44 -14.56 12.46 10.65
C LEU A 44 -13.64 11.58 11.48
N PHE A 45 -14.19 10.57 12.17
CA PHE A 45 -13.39 9.63 12.97
C PHE A 45 -12.40 8.84 12.11
N VAL A 46 -12.83 8.30 10.97
CA VAL A 46 -11.95 7.58 10.03
C VAL A 46 -10.86 8.50 9.46
N LEU A 47 -11.20 9.75 9.13
CA LEU A 47 -10.23 10.74 8.67
C LEU A 47 -9.19 11.06 9.76
N LEU A 48 -9.60 11.23 11.01
CA LEU A 48 -8.70 11.47 12.13
C LEU A 48 -7.73 10.29 12.33
N ILE A 49 -8.23 9.06 12.28
CA ILE A 49 -7.38 7.86 12.34
C ILE A 49 -6.38 7.85 11.18
N GLY A 50 -6.83 8.17 9.96
CA GLY A 50 -5.96 8.25 8.79
C GLY A 50 -4.84 9.29 8.94
N ILE A 51 -5.18 10.48 9.46
CA ILE A 51 -4.20 11.54 9.75
C ILE A 51 -3.20 11.08 10.82
N ILE A 52 -3.67 10.45 11.90
CA ILE A 52 -2.79 9.93 12.96
C ILE A 52 -1.85 8.87 12.39
N TYR A 53 -2.39 7.92 11.63
CA TYR A 53 -1.61 6.87 10.98
C TYR A 53 -0.53 7.46 10.05
N GLN A 54 -0.92 8.38 9.15
CA GLN A 54 0.02 9.02 8.24
C GLN A 54 1.10 9.80 9.00
N THR A 55 0.71 10.50 10.06
CA THR A 55 1.64 11.26 10.91
C THR A 55 2.66 10.32 11.55
N ILE A 56 2.23 9.20 12.12
CA ILE A 56 3.12 8.18 12.69
C ILE A 56 4.09 7.64 11.64
N CYS A 57 3.61 7.32 10.44
CA CYS A 57 4.45 6.85 9.34
C CYS A 57 5.54 7.86 8.96
N VAL A 58 5.20 9.15 8.85
CA VAL A 58 6.15 10.22 8.55
C VAL A 58 7.15 10.41 9.70
N TRP A 59 6.70 10.34 10.95
CA TRP A 59 7.56 10.42 12.13
C TRP A 59 8.61 9.32 12.16
N ILE A 60 8.22 8.07 11.87
CA ILE A 60 9.16 6.95 11.77
C ILE A 60 10.19 7.23 10.68
N LEU A 61 9.74 7.67 9.51
CA LEU A 61 10.64 8.00 8.39
C LEU A 61 11.61 9.14 8.76
N PHE A 62 11.14 10.15 9.49
CA PHE A 62 11.95 11.27 9.97
C PHE A 62 13.04 10.83 10.95
N ILE A 63 12.70 9.95 11.90
CA ILE A 63 13.68 9.41 12.86
C ILE A 63 14.78 8.63 12.14
N ILE A 64 14.40 7.76 11.19
CA ILE A 64 15.38 6.97 10.41
C ILE A 64 16.24 7.89 9.53
N ALA A 65 15.64 8.90 8.89
CA ALA A 65 16.38 9.87 8.08
C ALA A 65 17.42 10.62 8.92
N ARG A 66 17.06 11.03 10.14
CA ARG A 66 18.00 11.67 11.08
C ARG A 66 19.13 10.76 11.52
N ASP A 67 18.85 9.48 11.73
CA ASP A 67 19.87 8.47 12.08
C ASP A 67 20.89 8.26 10.96
N ILE A 68 20.45 8.27 9.70
CA ILE A 68 21.29 8.18 8.49
C ILE A 68 21.95 9.54 8.16
N LYS A 69 21.80 10.56 9.01
CA LYS A 69 22.33 11.93 8.84
C LYS A 69 21.80 12.67 7.61
N ILE A 70 20.60 12.31 7.15
CA ILE A 70 19.89 13.03 6.08
C ILE A 70 19.26 14.29 6.69
N ASN A 71 19.69 15.47 6.25
CA ASN A 71 19.14 16.74 6.72
C ASN A 71 18.01 17.22 5.80
N VAL A 72 16.80 16.69 6.03
CA VAL A 72 15.59 17.06 5.28
C VAL A 72 14.56 17.63 6.24
N ALA A 73 13.78 18.63 5.78
CA ALA A 73 12.72 19.20 6.60
C ALA A 73 11.60 18.17 6.82
N PHE A 74 10.93 18.24 7.98
CA PHE A 74 9.80 17.36 8.25
C PHE A 74 8.69 17.51 7.20
N PHE A 75 8.45 18.75 6.75
CA PHE A 75 7.47 19.05 5.71
C PHE A 75 7.81 18.36 4.38
N ASP A 76 9.10 18.25 4.05
CA ASP A 76 9.51 17.55 2.85
C ASP A 76 9.20 16.05 2.93
N LEU A 77 9.47 15.46 4.08
CA LEU A 77 9.15 14.06 4.33
C LEU A 77 7.65 13.77 4.36
N CYS A 78 6.81 14.74 4.75
CA CYS A 78 5.35 14.60 4.68
C CYS A 78 4.87 14.33 3.24
N TRP A 79 5.22 15.21 2.30
CA TRP A 79 4.75 15.07 0.92
C TRP A 79 5.42 13.88 0.23
N ILE A 80 6.70 13.62 0.52
CA ILE A 80 7.40 12.43 0.02
C ILE A 80 6.69 11.15 0.47
N ALA A 81 6.36 11.03 1.75
CA ALA A 81 5.65 9.86 2.28
C ALA A 81 4.27 9.72 1.64
N THR A 82 3.55 10.81 1.38
CA THR A 82 2.26 10.75 0.67
C THR A 82 2.41 10.21 -0.75
N ILE A 83 3.40 10.68 -1.51
CA ILE A 83 3.66 10.17 -2.87
C ILE A 83 4.04 8.68 -2.82
N VAL A 84 4.88 8.27 -1.87
CA VAL A 84 5.25 6.88 -1.67
C VAL A 84 4.03 6.01 -1.34
N SER A 85 3.13 6.48 -0.46
CA SER A 85 1.88 5.78 -0.16
C SER A 85 1.00 5.60 -1.39
N ILE A 86 0.86 6.64 -2.22
CA ILE A 86 0.10 6.55 -3.49
C ILE A 86 0.76 5.56 -4.44
N ALA A 87 2.08 5.59 -4.57
CA ALA A 87 2.83 4.69 -5.44
C ALA A 87 2.67 3.22 -5.00
N LEU A 88 2.61 2.95 -3.70
CA LEU A 88 2.42 1.61 -3.13
C LEU A 88 1.01 1.06 -3.29
N VAL A 89 0.00 1.93 -3.45
CA VAL A 89 -1.39 1.50 -3.75
C VAL A 89 -1.51 0.97 -5.19
N LEU A 90 -0.60 1.38 -6.08
CA LEU A 90 -0.61 0.88 -7.45
C LEU A 90 -0.23 -0.61 -7.49
N PRO A 91 -1.07 -1.50 -8.08
CA PRO A 91 -0.83 -2.93 -8.12
C PRO A 91 0.19 -3.30 -9.22
N ILE A 92 1.29 -2.57 -9.30
CA ILE A 92 2.33 -2.72 -10.33
C ILE A 92 3.40 -3.72 -9.86
N THR A 93 3.62 -3.87 -8.55
CA THR A 93 4.68 -4.74 -8.00
C THR A 93 4.22 -5.69 -6.91
N ILE A 94 4.90 -6.82 -6.81
CA ILE A 94 4.71 -7.81 -5.75
C ILE A 94 5.39 -7.27 -4.48
N ALA A 95 4.62 -7.12 -3.40
CA ALA A 95 5.07 -6.58 -2.11
C ALA A 95 5.62 -5.13 -2.12
N GLY A 96 5.41 -4.36 -3.20
CA GLY A 96 5.91 -2.99 -3.29
C GLY A 96 7.42 -2.86 -3.54
N ILE A 97 8.11 -3.98 -3.75
CA ILE A 97 9.56 -4.03 -3.98
C ILE A 97 9.89 -3.35 -5.31
N GLY A 98 10.78 -2.37 -5.28
CA GLY A 98 11.23 -1.59 -6.43
C GLY A 98 10.47 -0.27 -6.61
N VAL A 99 9.15 -0.25 -6.40
CA VAL A 99 8.37 1.00 -6.52
C VAL A 99 8.73 1.95 -5.38
N ARG A 100 8.77 1.45 -4.15
CA ARG A 100 9.13 2.27 -2.99
C ARG A 100 10.52 2.86 -3.13
N GLU A 101 11.50 2.03 -3.47
CA GLU A 101 12.90 2.41 -3.57
C GLU A 101 13.06 3.48 -4.64
N VAL A 102 12.49 3.26 -5.83
CA VAL A 102 12.55 4.23 -6.93
C VAL A 102 11.84 5.52 -6.55
N THR A 103 10.65 5.45 -5.94
CA THR A 103 9.91 6.65 -5.53
C THR A 103 10.70 7.45 -4.49
N ILE A 104 11.19 6.82 -3.41
CA ILE A 104 11.97 7.49 -2.36
C ILE A 104 13.23 8.14 -2.94
N ILE A 105 14.00 7.41 -3.75
CA ILE A 105 15.23 7.94 -4.38
C ILE A 105 14.90 9.13 -5.28
N TYR A 106 13.85 9.00 -6.10
CA TYR A 106 13.48 10.04 -7.05
C TYR A 106 13.03 11.32 -6.33
N THR A 107 12.17 11.19 -5.31
CA THR A 107 11.68 12.35 -4.56
C THR A 107 12.74 12.96 -3.65
N LEU A 108 13.57 12.16 -3.00
CA LEU A 108 14.67 12.68 -2.15
C LEU A 108 15.75 13.38 -2.98
N ARG A 109 15.98 12.93 -4.20
CA ARG A 109 16.89 13.61 -5.12
C ARG A 109 16.40 15.02 -5.49
N GLN A 110 15.09 15.26 -5.52
CA GLN A 110 14.53 16.60 -5.79
C GLN A 110 14.80 17.58 -4.64
N VAL A 111 14.95 17.09 -3.41
CA VAL A 111 15.32 17.91 -2.23
C VAL A 111 16.82 17.91 -1.96
N GLY A 112 17.63 17.45 -2.93
CA GLY A 112 19.10 17.54 -2.89
C GLY A 112 19.80 16.45 -2.08
N VAL A 113 19.11 15.37 -1.73
CA VAL A 113 19.71 14.21 -1.04
C VAL A 113 20.40 13.31 -2.06
N ASP A 114 21.56 12.78 -1.68
CA ASP A 114 22.31 11.86 -2.53
C ASP A 114 21.59 10.51 -2.69
N LYS A 115 21.92 9.82 -3.79
CA LYS A 115 21.28 8.54 -4.13
C LYS A 115 21.60 7.43 -3.12
N GLU A 116 22.79 7.44 -2.53
CA GLU A 116 23.26 6.38 -1.64
C GLU A 116 22.53 6.44 -0.30
N SER A 117 22.39 7.64 0.27
CA SER A 117 21.61 7.89 1.49
C SER A 117 20.13 7.59 1.28
N ALA A 118 19.55 7.97 0.13
CA ALA A 118 18.15 7.66 -0.18
C ALA A 118 17.91 6.15 -0.31
N LEU A 119 18.86 5.42 -0.92
CA LEU A 119 18.84 3.96 -0.98
C LEU A 119 18.93 3.34 0.43
N ALA A 120 19.86 3.82 1.26
CA ALA A 120 20.01 3.37 2.63
C ALA A 120 18.71 3.56 3.43
N LEU A 121 18.07 4.73 3.31
CA LEU A 121 16.78 5.01 3.95
C LEU A 121 15.70 4.00 3.52
N SER A 122 15.55 3.75 2.21
CA SER A 122 14.55 2.82 1.71
C SER A 122 14.77 1.39 2.22
N PHE A 123 16.02 0.92 2.21
CA PHE A 123 16.36 -0.42 2.69
C PHE A 123 16.15 -0.56 4.20
N THR A 124 16.48 0.45 4.99
CA THR A 124 16.22 0.42 6.44
C THR A 124 14.73 0.34 6.74
N VAL A 125 13.90 1.15 6.05
CA VAL A 125 12.44 1.09 6.18
C VAL A 125 11.89 -0.27 5.75
N PHE A 126 12.40 -0.83 4.66
CA PHE A 126 12.02 -2.17 4.19
C PHE A 126 12.40 -3.26 5.21
N GLY A 127 13.61 -3.21 5.79
CA GLY A 127 14.06 -4.14 6.82
C GLY A 127 13.16 -4.12 8.06
N ILE A 128 12.79 -2.94 8.55
CA ILE A 128 11.83 -2.79 9.66
C ILE A 128 10.48 -3.43 9.31
N GLN A 129 10.03 -3.27 8.06
CA GLN A 129 8.77 -3.83 7.63
C GLN A 129 8.80 -5.35 7.47
N LEU A 130 9.95 -5.91 7.04
CA LEU A 130 10.18 -7.36 7.06
C LEU A 130 10.13 -7.92 8.47
N ILE A 131 10.74 -7.23 9.44
CA ILE A 131 10.68 -7.63 10.86
C ILE A 131 9.22 -7.61 11.34
N GLY A 132 8.46 -6.55 11.04
CA GLY A 132 7.04 -6.49 11.37
C GLY A 132 6.22 -7.61 10.72
N ALA A 133 6.49 -7.92 9.45
CA ALA A 133 5.84 -9.02 8.74
C ALA A 133 6.18 -10.39 9.36
N LEU A 134 7.43 -10.60 9.77
CA LEU A 134 7.85 -11.81 10.47
C LEU A 134 7.15 -11.95 11.83
N VAL A 135 7.01 -10.86 12.59
CA VAL A 135 6.25 -10.86 13.85
C VAL A 135 4.79 -11.22 13.60
N GLY A 136 4.16 -10.62 12.58
CA GLY A 136 2.79 -10.96 12.18
C GLY A 136 2.64 -12.44 11.80
N PHE A 137 3.60 -12.97 11.03
CA PHE A 137 3.64 -14.38 10.65
C PHE A 137 3.79 -15.31 11.87
N LEU A 138 4.70 -14.99 12.80
CA LEU A 138 4.88 -15.78 14.02
C LEU A 138 3.62 -15.76 14.89
N LEU A 139 2.97 -14.61 15.03
CA LEU A 139 1.72 -14.49 15.78
C LEU A 139 0.61 -15.36 15.18
N ASP A 140 0.42 -15.34 13.86
CA ASP A 140 -0.57 -16.17 13.18
C ASP A 140 -0.24 -17.67 13.28
N PHE A 141 1.04 -18.03 13.28
CA PHE A 141 1.50 -19.41 13.45
C PHE A 141 1.24 -19.95 14.86
N PHE A 142 1.51 -19.17 15.91
CA PHE A 142 1.32 -19.59 17.30
C PHE A 142 -0.12 -19.43 17.79
N ILE A 143 -0.84 -18.45 17.25
CA ILE A 143 -2.23 -18.17 17.57
C ILE A 143 -3.00 -18.32 16.25
N PRO A 144 -3.31 -19.54 15.80
CA PRO A 144 -4.12 -19.74 14.62
C PRO A 144 -5.49 -19.11 14.89
N LEU A 145 -5.69 -17.91 14.35
CA LEU A 145 -6.94 -17.18 14.50
C LEU A 145 -8.01 -18.04 13.82
N LYS A 146 -8.92 -18.59 14.62
CA LYS A 146 -10.03 -19.42 14.13
C LYS A 146 -10.84 -18.59 13.15
N ARG A 147 -10.59 -18.80 11.86
CA ARG A 147 -11.29 -18.12 10.77
C ARG A 147 -12.71 -18.67 10.77
N ASN A 148 -13.64 -17.97 11.40
CA ASN A 148 -15.07 -18.24 11.27
C ASN A 148 -15.46 -17.96 9.82
N THR A 149 -15.33 -18.98 8.97
CA THR A 149 -15.94 -19.06 7.63
C THR A 149 -17.42 -19.34 7.75
#